data_AF-A0A8J4GPN3-F1
#
_entry.id   AF-A0A8J4GPN3-F1
#
_cell.length_a   1.000
_cell.length_b   1.000
_cell.length_c   1.000
_cell.angle_alpha   90.00
_cell.angle_beta   90.00
_cell.angle_gamma   90.00
#
_symmetry.space_group_name_H-M   'P 1'
#
loop_
_entity.id
_entity.type
_entity.pdbx_description
1 polymer ?
#
loop_
_entity_poly.entity_id
_entity_poly.type
_entity_poly.pdbx_seq_one_letter_code
_entity_poly.pdbx_strand_id
1 'polypeptide(L)'
;MRSYRSLKAVSGKRAFRSVHDTVELHCPEVIDPSDGVWKPDPNCTVPLTRIARGDEVTAFQRKYNVISGDKVAATFDIPSRRTSGNKTNNDVRSLLAARGNLATDAIFRSDSIRVLAHNNEQKEIYTGSPIELRGVVYLLDFCGWKSPFRTAQALRTYLFSENGSVEGNIQNYYRTCSFGKTVWDPKYVAVVGPLQLDCKGTVANGALQYNFDASRLCGANELMYWRIGADTQAQKLAASDPSLSSILQWSQRRRIMMILPPEIKCNFNGIADATCAGSMCRSFINTKSPLDVNVLFHELQHNHGLNHAGRNKLEYGDLTDPMGDSPASGQKVHCHNAAYNWRIGWARPITGGVLTAANFTPTANRIALTIPASGTTDMNMVILDMGSSSPQAASPSIPYPKYFLSFRVRNTTFGGYDGGLSAAINQAVVIHNYNGTASDRDALTSNLVAIGGPRFDSFDPAFPAGNVWTGPFTPFNSTTGLGGGLRVKVVSVGPSSAVVELCRMYSQTEGKPGSAECQANLDRDCDGKMASLDSDCNPK
;
A
#
# COMPACT_ATOMS: atom_id res chain seq x y z
N MET A 1 32.53 51.12 17.54
CA MET A 1 33.11 50.03 18.34
C MET A 1 32.18 49.72 19.51
N ARG A 2 31.42 48.62 19.45
CA ARG A 2 30.56 48.14 20.55
C ARG A 2 31.11 46.79 21.02
N SER A 3 31.38 46.71 22.31
CA SER A 3 31.95 45.56 23.03
C SER A 3 31.00 44.35 22.99
N TYR A 4 31.50 43.21 22.52
CA TYR A 4 30.85 41.90 22.65
C TYR A 4 31.07 41.38 24.08
N ARG A 5 29.98 41.22 24.84
CA ARG A 5 29.98 40.46 26.10
C ARG A 5 30.11 38.96 25.78
N SER A 6 31.17 38.36 26.32
CA SER A 6 31.39 36.91 26.41
C SER A 6 30.22 36.22 27.12
N LEU A 7 29.57 35.28 26.41
CA LEU A 7 28.62 34.33 27.01
C LEU A 7 29.40 33.24 27.74
N LYS A 8 29.36 33.27 29.08
CA LYS A 8 29.81 32.17 29.94
C LYS A 8 29.06 30.88 29.59
N ALA A 9 29.80 29.81 29.32
CA ALA A 9 29.26 28.46 29.20
C ALA A 9 28.64 28.01 30.52
N VAL A 10 27.32 27.83 30.56
CA VAL A 10 26.63 27.18 31.68
C VAL A 10 26.77 25.67 31.49
N SER A 11 27.76 25.09 32.16
CA SER A 11 27.92 23.64 32.35
C SER A 11 26.85 23.14 33.34
N GLY A 12 25.61 22.99 32.86
CA GLY A 12 24.55 22.30 33.58
C GLY A 12 24.35 20.93 32.96
N LYS A 13 24.72 19.86 33.67
CA LYS A 13 24.34 18.48 33.29
C LYS A 13 22.82 18.43 33.16
N ARG A 14 22.30 18.40 31.93
CA ARG A 14 20.86 18.22 31.70
C ARG A 14 20.50 16.80 32.13
N ALA A 15 19.50 16.66 32.99
CA ALA A 15 18.96 15.35 33.34
C ALA A 15 18.12 14.83 32.17
N PHE A 16 18.36 13.58 31.78
CA PHE A 16 17.62 12.86 30.76
C PHE A 16 16.85 11.71 31.40
N ARG A 17 15.68 11.40 30.86
CA ARG A 17 14.93 10.18 31.20
C ARG A 17 14.97 9.24 30.00
N SER A 18 15.50 8.05 30.22
CA SER A 18 15.52 7.00 29.20
C SER A 18 14.16 6.30 29.12
N VAL A 19 13.63 6.14 27.92
CA VAL A 19 12.38 5.44 27.63
C VAL A 19 12.66 4.35 26.61
N HIS A 20 12.26 3.12 26.92
CA HIS A 20 12.29 2.01 25.99
C HIS A 20 10.98 1.96 25.21
N ASP A 21 11.08 2.00 23.89
CA ASP A 21 9.94 1.90 22.99
C ASP A 21 10.23 1.01 21.78
N THR A 22 9.17 0.53 21.14
CA THR A 22 9.28 -0.13 19.83
C THR A 22 9.03 0.91 18.76
N VAL A 23 9.98 1.06 17.83
CA VAL A 23 9.82 1.92 16.66
C VAL A 23 9.88 1.12 15.39
N GLU A 24 9.10 1.55 14.42
CA GLU A 24 9.14 1.04 13.05
C GLU A 24 10.12 1.87 12.24
N LEU A 25 10.93 1.20 11.43
CA LEU A 25 11.86 1.88 10.55
C LEU A 25 11.21 2.15 9.20
N HIS A 26 11.20 3.41 8.75
CA HIS A 26 10.76 3.75 7.40
C HIS A 26 11.94 4.34 6.61
N CYS A 27 12.58 3.54 5.78
CA CYS A 27 13.59 4.08 4.88
C CYS A 27 12.89 4.94 3.81
N PRO A 28 13.31 6.19 3.57
CA PRO A 28 13.01 6.85 2.31
C PRO A 28 13.28 5.94 1.13
N GLU A 29 12.44 6.09 0.12
CA GLU A 29 12.52 5.30 -1.09
C GLU A 29 13.56 5.93 -2.02
N VAL A 30 14.33 5.09 -2.71
CA VAL A 30 15.10 5.49 -3.89
C VAL A 30 14.77 4.56 -5.03
N ILE A 31 14.90 5.06 -6.25
CA ILE A 31 14.86 4.21 -7.43
C ILE A 31 16.13 3.38 -7.45
N ASP A 32 15.99 2.06 -7.43
CA ASP A 32 17.08 1.15 -7.73
C ASP A 32 17.48 1.34 -9.21
N PRO A 33 18.72 1.74 -9.50
CA PRO A 33 19.15 2.05 -10.86
C PRO A 33 19.16 0.82 -11.78
N SER A 34 19.14 -0.40 -11.23
CA SER A 34 19.16 -1.64 -12.01
C SER A 34 17.81 -2.03 -12.59
N ASP A 35 16.71 -1.74 -11.87
CA ASP A 35 15.38 -2.18 -12.28
C ASP A 35 14.31 -1.07 -12.28
N GLY A 36 14.67 0.16 -11.90
CA GLY A 36 13.77 1.29 -11.90
C GLY A 36 12.67 1.21 -10.83
N VAL A 37 12.77 0.25 -9.90
CA VAL A 37 11.81 0.06 -8.83
C VAL A 37 12.18 0.98 -7.68
N TRP A 38 11.21 1.70 -7.14
CA TRP A 38 11.40 2.34 -5.85
C TRP A 38 11.55 1.25 -4.79
N LYS A 39 12.72 1.20 -4.19
CA LYS A 39 13.01 0.34 -3.05
C LYS A 39 13.31 1.23 -1.86
N PRO A 40 13.10 0.75 -0.63
CA PRO A 40 13.79 1.30 0.53
C PRO A 40 15.25 1.58 0.17
N ASP A 41 15.74 2.80 0.36
CA ASP A 41 17.09 3.16 -0.02
C ASP A 41 18.09 2.18 0.62
N PRO A 42 18.86 1.40 -0.17
CA PRO A 42 19.77 0.41 0.37
C PRO A 42 20.90 1.05 1.18
N ASN A 43 21.11 2.37 1.01
CA ASN A 43 22.04 3.19 1.77
C ASN A 43 21.32 4.11 2.78
N CYS A 44 20.01 3.91 2.99
CA CYS A 44 19.23 4.74 3.89
C CYS A 44 19.76 4.64 5.31
N THR A 45 20.28 5.74 5.81
CA THR A 45 20.86 5.84 7.15
C THR A 45 19.86 6.27 8.24
N VAL A 46 18.57 6.50 7.94
CA VAL A 46 17.60 6.98 8.94
C VAL A 46 16.11 6.79 8.56
N PRO A 47 15.22 6.46 9.53
CA PRO A 47 13.76 6.48 9.33
C PRO A 47 13.15 7.87 9.10
N LEU A 48 11.94 7.93 8.50
CA LEU A 48 11.12 9.14 8.25
C LEU A 48 10.88 10.03 9.50
N THR A 49 11.12 9.52 10.70
CA THR A 49 11.41 10.33 11.90
C THR A 49 12.87 10.12 12.28
N ARG A 50 13.72 11.17 12.21
CA ARG A 50 15.18 11.09 12.43
C ARG A 50 15.55 10.34 13.71
N ILE A 51 16.14 9.14 13.56
CA ILE A 51 16.56 8.28 14.69
C ILE A 51 18.10 8.20 14.87
N ALA A 52 18.98 8.46 13.89
CA ALA A 52 20.45 8.51 14.12
C ALA A 52 21.26 9.22 13.00
N ARG A 53 22.57 9.47 13.20
CA ARG A 53 23.54 9.99 12.20
C ARG A 53 24.82 9.12 12.19
N GLY A 54 25.37 8.82 11.01
CA GLY A 54 26.76 8.36 10.82
C GLY A 54 26.97 6.87 10.47
N ASP A 55 28.25 6.48 10.29
CA ASP A 55 28.69 5.17 9.76
C ASP A 55 28.33 3.96 10.65
N GLU A 56 28.11 4.17 11.95
CA GLU A 56 27.72 3.14 12.91
C GLU A 56 26.34 2.54 12.61
N VAL A 57 25.44 3.31 11.98
CA VAL A 57 24.09 2.88 11.61
C VAL A 57 24.12 1.97 10.39
N THR A 58 24.95 2.28 9.40
CA THR A 58 25.17 1.45 8.20
C THR A 58 25.79 0.11 8.57
N ALA A 59 26.75 0.11 9.52
CA ALA A 59 27.34 -1.12 10.05
C ALA A 59 26.28 -1.98 10.78
N PHE A 60 25.36 -1.34 11.51
CA PHE A 60 24.22 -2.02 12.15
C PHE A 60 23.25 -2.63 11.13
N GLN A 61 22.82 -1.89 10.11
CA GLN A 61 21.89 -2.40 9.09
C GLN A 61 22.46 -3.57 8.29
N ARG A 62 23.73 -3.49 7.87
CA ARG A 62 24.38 -4.64 7.19
C ARG A 62 24.55 -5.83 8.11
N LYS A 63 24.86 -5.59 9.39
CA LYS A 63 25.01 -6.64 10.40
C LYS A 63 23.68 -7.34 10.71
N TYR A 64 22.55 -6.63 10.64
CA TYR A 64 21.24 -7.15 11.06
C TYR A 64 20.16 -7.12 9.97
N ASN A 65 20.54 -6.94 8.69
CA ASN A 65 19.69 -6.95 7.48
C ASN A 65 18.34 -6.21 7.58
N VAL A 66 18.35 -5.06 8.26
CA VAL A 66 17.13 -4.31 8.61
C VAL A 66 16.59 -3.51 7.44
N ILE A 67 15.28 -3.57 7.18
CA ILE A 67 14.58 -2.84 6.11
C ILE A 67 13.43 -1.95 6.61
N SER A 68 12.88 -1.14 5.71
CA SER A 68 11.64 -0.40 5.93
C SER A 68 10.50 -1.35 6.30
N GLY A 69 9.79 -1.09 7.41
CA GLY A 69 8.77 -1.96 8.01
C GLY A 69 9.25 -2.79 9.21
N ASP A 70 10.56 -2.90 9.43
CA ASP A 70 11.09 -3.69 10.55
C ASP A 70 10.89 -2.99 11.90
N LYS A 71 10.54 -3.78 12.92
CA LYS A 71 10.41 -3.33 14.31
C LYS A 71 11.75 -3.41 15.02
N VAL A 72 12.14 -2.32 15.65
CA VAL A 72 13.29 -2.28 16.54
C VAL A 72 12.88 -1.77 17.91
N ALA A 73 13.37 -2.41 18.96
CA ALA A 73 13.37 -1.82 20.29
C ALA A 73 14.48 -0.79 20.35
N ALA A 74 14.16 0.37 20.88
CA ALA A 74 14.98 1.56 20.88
C ALA A 74 14.88 2.26 22.24
N THR A 75 15.97 2.86 22.71
CA THR A 75 15.98 3.68 23.93
C THR A 75 16.14 5.16 23.56
N PHE A 76 15.22 5.97 24.07
CA PHE A 76 15.17 7.42 23.84
C PHE A 76 15.47 8.16 25.14
N ASP A 77 16.45 9.07 25.11
CA ASP A 77 16.75 10.00 26.20
C ASP A 77 16.00 11.32 26.00
N ILE A 78 15.03 11.59 26.87
CA ILE A 78 14.17 12.76 26.77
C ILE A 78 14.62 13.82 27.80
N PRO A 79 14.86 15.07 27.39
CA PRO A 79 15.28 16.14 28.31
C PRO A 79 14.20 16.43 29.37
N SER A 80 14.58 16.46 30.64
CA SER A 80 13.64 16.61 31.78
C SER A 80 12.89 17.95 31.83
N ARG A 81 13.34 18.99 31.11
CA ARG A 81 12.78 20.35 31.19
C ARG A 81 11.32 20.49 30.72
N ARG A 82 10.76 19.52 30.00
CA ARG A 82 9.35 19.53 29.54
C ARG A 82 8.42 18.60 30.33
N THR A 83 8.95 17.85 31.28
CA THR A 83 8.17 17.02 32.20
C THR A 83 8.17 17.67 33.58
N SER A 84 7.70 18.92 33.69
CA SER A 84 7.42 19.51 35.00
C SER A 84 6.15 18.87 35.55
N GLY A 85 6.31 17.76 36.26
CA GLY A 85 5.25 16.96 36.85
C GLY A 85 5.61 15.48 36.84
N ASN A 86 5.09 14.71 37.80
CA ASN A 86 5.21 13.24 37.88
C ASN A 86 4.45 12.57 36.71
N LYS A 87 4.89 12.84 35.48
CA LYS A 87 4.37 12.18 34.29
C LYS A 87 4.87 10.74 34.28
N THR A 88 3.95 9.81 34.15
CA THR A 88 4.22 8.38 34.06
C THR A 88 4.97 8.06 32.75
N ASN A 89 5.55 6.86 32.63
CA ASN A 89 6.12 6.42 31.35
C ASN A 89 5.07 6.43 30.22
N ASN A 90 3.78 6.26 30.55
CA ASN A 90 2.69 6.28 29.59
C ASN A 90 2.42 7.70 29.05
N ASP A 91 2.56 8.74 29.88
CA ASP A 91 2.44 10.13 29.43
C ASP A 91 3.58 10.56 28.50
N VAL A 92 4.77 9.97 28.70
CA VAL A 92 5.93 10.21 27.85
C VAL A 92 5.79 9.47 26.51
N ARG A 93 5.27 8.24 26.53
CA ARG A 93 4.92 7.49 25.30
C ARG A 93 3.80 8.15 24.50
N SER A 94 2.77 8.69 25.16
CA SER A 94 1.71 9.42 24.44
C SER A 94 2.23 10.69 23.77
N LEU A 95 3.24 11.35 24.35
CA LEU A 95 3.93 12.49 23.74
C LEU A 95 4.78 12.11 22.52
N LEU A 96 5.35 10.90 22.50
CA LEU A 96 6.06 10.34 21.35
C LEU A 96 5.08 9.94 20.23
N ALA A 97 3.95 9.33 20.58
CA ALA A 97 2.94 8.86 19.62
C ALA A 97 2.06 9.98 19.03
N ALA A 98 1.70 11.01 19.81
CA ALA A 98 0.80 12.09 19.38
C ALA A 98 1.43 13.12 18.43
N ARG A 99 2.74 13.02 18.18
CA ARG A 99 3.45 13.87 17.22
C ARG A 99 4.24 12.95 16.29
N GLY A 100 3.72 12.71 15.09
CA GLY A 100 4.44 12.02 14.00
C GLY A 100 5.77 12.65 13.59
N ASN A 101 6.19 13.73 14.27
CA ASN A 101 7.55 14.22 14.35
C ASN A 101 8.01 14.10 15.82
N LEU A 102 8.97 13.20 16.09
CA LEU A 102 9.71 13.15 17.34
C LEU A 102 10.00 14.59 17.81
N ALA A 103 9.64 14.91 19.06
CA ALA A 103 10.02 16.18 19.64
C ALA A 103 11.51 16.39 19.37
N THR A 104 11.88 17.50 18.73
CA THR A 104 13.21 17.84 18.17
C THR A 104 14.40 17.68 19.12
N ASP A 105 14.15 17.32 20.38
CA ASP A 105 15.10 17.28 21.47
C ASP A 105 15.24 15.88 22.11
N ALA A 106 14.47 14.86 21.67
CA ALA A 106 14.68 13.48 22.10
C ALA A 106 15.98 12.94 21.49
N ILE A 107 16.91 12.49 22.34
CA ILE A 107 18.22 11.98 21.90
C ILE A 107 18.13 10.46 21.85
N PHE A 108 18.39 9.89 20.68
CA PHE A 108 18.39 8.46 20.49
C PHE A 108 19.72 7.83 20.93
N ARG A 109 19.67 6.64 21.55
CA ARG A 109 20.86 5.84 21.88
C ARG A 109 21.12 4.79 20.80
N SER A 110 22.08 5.04 19.92
CA SER A 110 22.43 4.14 18.80
C SER A 110 22.78 2.72 19.23
N ASP A 111 23.44 2.56 20.37
CA ASP A 111 23.81 1.29 21.00
C ASP A 111 22.63 0.52 21.60
N SER A 112 21.46 1.15 21.70
CA SER A 112 20.28 0.55 22.31
C SER A 112 19.33 -0.12 21.32
N ILE A 113 19.59 -0.03 20.00
CA ILE A 113 18.76 -0.68 18.99
C ILE A 113 18.87 -2.21 19.15
N ARG A 114 17.73 -2.86 19.32
CA ARG A 114 17.59 -4.31 19.19
C ARG A 114 16.54 -4.59 18.15
N VAL A 115 16.93 -5.24 17.05
CA VAL A 115 15.98 -5.74 16.06
C VAL A 115 15.08 -6.76 16.74
N LEU A 116 13.77 -6.52 16.71
CA LEU A 116 12.78 -7.41 17.34
C LEU A 116 12.33 -8.52 16.38
N ALA A 117 12.50 -8.32 15.07
CA ALA A 117 12.11 -9.21 13.98
C ALA A 117 13.34 -9.60 13.13
N HIS A 118 13.76 -10.87 13.17
CA HIS A 118 15.01 -11.33 12.54
C HIS A 118 14.93 -11.44 11.00
N ASN A 119 16.12 -11.45 10.37
CA ASN A 119 16.48 -11.73 8.96
C ASN A 119 15.77 -12.90 8.25
N ASN A 120 14.98 -13.68 8.99
CA ASN A 120 14.25 -14.83 8.48
C ASN A 120 12.75 -14.54 8.34
N GLU A 121 12.22 -13.44 8.88
CA GLU A 121 10.79 -13.13 8.71
C GLU A 121 10.47 -12.90 7.23
N GLN A 122 9.48 -13.67 6.75
CA GLN A 122 8.93 -13.51 5.43
C GLN A 122 8.39 -12.08 5.28
N LYS A 123 8.94 -11.34 4.31
CA LYS A 123 8.46 -10.01 3.94
C LYS A 123 7.19 -10.15 3.11
N GLU A 124 6.22 -9.27 3.32
CA GLU A 124 4.96 -9.24 2.56
C GLU A 124 5.04 -8.37 1.30
N ILE A 125 6.23 -7.84 1.02
CA ILE A 125 6.58 -7.01 -0.14
C ILE A 125 7.62 -7.77 -0.95
N TYR A 126 7.40 -7.90 -2.26
CA TYR A 126 8.33 -8.58 -3.14
C TYR A 126 9.63 -7.78 -3.28
N THR A 127 10.77 -8.42 -2.99
CA THR A 127 12.11 -7.79 -3.06
C THR A 127 13.05 -8.49 -4.05
N GLY A 128 12.53 -9.30 -4.98
CA GLY A 128 13.33 -9.98 -6.02
C GLY A 128 13.27 -11.51 -6.01
N SER A 129 12.70 -12.12 -4.97
CA SER A 129 12.44 -13.56 -4.90
C SER A 129 10.95 -13.82 -4.66
N PRO A 130 10.33 -14.83 -5.30
CA PRO A 130 8.93 -15.14 -5.06
C PRO A 130 8.63 -15.39 -3.59
N ILE A 131 7.51 -14.83 -3.12
CA ILE A 131 7.04 -14.96 -1.76
C ILE A 131 6.12 -16.18 -1.68
N GLU A 132 6.55 -17.24 -1.00
CA GLU A 132 5.74 -18.44 -0.78
C GLU A 132 4.81 -18.25 0.43
N LEU A 133 3.55 -17.90 0.19
CA LEU A 133 2.60 -17.68 1.28
C LEU A 133 2.33 -18.99 2.02
N ARG A 134 2.56 -18.98 3.33
CA ARG A 134 2.27 -20.09 4.22
C ARG A 134 1.06 -19.79 5.07
N GLY A 135 0.11 -20.72 5.11
CA GLY A 135 -1.12 -20.47 5.82
C GLY A 135 -1.97 -21.69 6.09
N VAL A 136 -3.00 -21.47 6.87
CA VAL A 136 -4.03 -22.45 7.18
C VAL A 136 -5.39 -21.81 7.00
N VAL A 137 -6.28 -22.52 6.32
CA VAL A 137 -7.66 -22.12 6.08
C VAL A 137 -8.56 -23.05 6.89
N TYR A 138 -9.24 -22.48 7.87
CA TYR A 138 -10.15 -23.19 8.75
C TYR A 138 -11.58 -23.09 8.24
N LEU A 139 -12.20 -24.23 7.99
CA LEU A 139 -13.62 -24.36 7.70
C LEU A 139 -14.37 -24.56 9.01
N LEU A 140 -15.17 -23.59 9.47
CA LEU A 140 -15.78 -23.62 10.81
C LEU A 140 -17.26 -23.97 10.77
N ASP A 141 -17.69 -24.81 11.71
CA ASP A 141 -19.08 -25.13 12.04
C ASP A 141 -19.32 -24.84 13.53
N PHE A 142 -20.42 -24.17 13.91
CA PHE A 142 -20.75 -23.87 15.31
C PHE A 142 -22.22 -23.48 15.48
N CYS A 143 -22.76 -23.57 16.70
CA CYS A 143 -24.19 -23.28 16.95
C CYS A 143 -25.18 -24.11 16.11
N GLY A 144 -24.78 -25.28 15.62
CA GLY A 144 -25.54 -26.07 14.65
C GLY A 144 -25.53 -25.51 13.22
N TRP A 145 -24.88 -24.35 13.02
CA TRP A 145 -24.62 -23.73 11.74
C TRP A 145 -23.45 -24.42 11.06
N LYS A 146 -23.54 -24.50 9.74
CA LYS A 146 -22.59 -25.27 8.94
C LYS A 146 -22.12 -24.44 7.77
N SER A 147 -20.83 -24.52 7.48
CA SER A 147 -20.27 -23.87 6.30
C SER A 147 -20.90 -24.41 4.99
N PRO A 148 -21.12 -23.56 3.97
CA PRO A 148 -21.68 -23.99 2.69
C PRO A 148 -20.83 -25.02 1.95
N PHE A 149 -19.51 -25.04 2.14
CA PHE A 149 -18.63 -26.01 1.47
C PHE A 149 -18.77 -27.44 2.01
N ARG A 150 -19.25 -27.61 3.25
CA ARG A 150 -19.43 -28.90 3.95
C ARG A 150 -18.17 -29.75 4.18
N THR A 151 -17.11 -29.60 3.37
CA THR A 151 -15.87 -30.38 3.45
C THR A 151 -14.65 -29.52 3.10
N ALA A 152 -13.49 -29.86 3.66
CA ALA A 152 -12.22 -29.24 3.26
C ALA A 152 -11.94 -29.41 1.75
N GLN A 153 -12.24 -30.57 1.17
CA GLN A 153 -12.00 -30.81 -0.26
C GLN A 153 -12.83 -29.89 -1.16
N ALA A 154 -14.09 -29.65 -0.82
CA ALA A 154 -14.93 -28.71 -1.57
C ALA A 154 -14.45 -27.25 -1.46
N LEU A 155 -13.83 -26.86 -0.34
CA LEU A 155 -13.19 -25.56 -0.23
C LEU A 155 -11.86 -25.50 -1.02
N ARG A 156 -11.09 -26.59 -1.07
CA ARG A 156 -9.84 -26.65 -1.84
C ARG A 156 -10.04 -26.32 -3.32
N THR A 157 -11.14 -26.78 -3.92
CA THR A 157 -11.46 -26.49 -5.34
C THR A 157 -11.74 -25.00 -5.62
N TYR A 158 -12.03 -24.21 -4.58
CA TYR A 158 -12.19 -22.74 -4.64
C TYR A 158 -10.90 -21.97 -4.36
N LEU A 159 -9.91 -22.60 -3.73
CA LEU A 159 -8.66 -21.96 -3.32
C LEU A 159 -7.51 -22.25 -4.29
N PHE A 160 -7.52 -23.41 -4.93
CA PHE A 160 -6.41 -23.91 -5.74
C PHE A 160 -6.88 -24.36 -7.13
N SER A 161 -5.96 -24.39 -8.09
CA SER A 161 -6.14 -24.88 -9.46
C SER A 161 -5.81 -26.38 -9.54
N GLU A 162 -6.71 -27.21 -9.01
CA GLU A 162 -6.66 -28.68 -9.06
C GLU A 162 -7.75 -29.20 -10.03
N ASN A 163 -7.82 -30.52 -10.23
CA ASN A 163 -8.87 -31.11 -11.07
C ASN A 163 -10.26 -30.78 -10.51
N GLY A 164 -11.11 -30.16 -11.34
CA GLY A 164 -12.47 -29.74 -10.96
C GLY A 164 -12.55 -28.37 -10.28
N SER A 165 -11.45 -27.62 -10.21
CA SER A 165 -11.44 -26.27 -9.66
C SER A 165 -12.12 -25.23 -10.54
N VAL A 166 -12.63 -24.18 -9.90
CA VAL A 166 -13.09 -22.97 -10.60
C VAL A 166 -11.89 -22.18 -11.14
N GLU A 167 -12.04 -21.49 -12.26
CA GLU A 167 -10.93 -20.74 -12.88
C GLU A 167 -10.58 -19.46 -12.10
N GLY A 168 -11.59 -18.82 -11.51
CA GLY A 168 -11.42 -17.70 -10.57
C GLY A 168 -11.20 -18.18 -9.15
N ASN A 169 -10.08 -18.85 -8.89
CA ASN A 169 -9.67 -19.28 -7.55
C ASN A 169 -8.54 -18.40 -7.00
N ILE A 170 -8.26 -18.51 -5.69
CA ILE A 170 -7.26 -17.68 -5.01
C ILE A 170 -5.84 -17.91 -5.54
N GLN A 171 -5.46 -19.15 -5.86
CA GLN A 171 -4.17 -19.45 -6.48
C GLN A 171 -3.99 -18.71 -7.81
N ASN A 172 -5.03 -18.68 -8.67
CA ASN A 172 -5.00 -17.95 -9.93
C ASN A 172 -4.99 -16.43 -9.72
N TYR A 173 -5.70 -15.90 -8.71
CA TYR A 173 -5.59 -14.48 -8.33
C TYR A 173 -4.14 -14.09 -8.04
N TYR A 174 -3.47 -14.85 -7.16
CA TYR A 174 -2.06 -14.59 -6.85
C TYR A 174 -1.15 -14.77 -8.06
N ARG A 175 -1.27 -15.88 -8.78
CA ARG A 175 -0.45 -16.16 -9.96
C ARG A 175 -0.58 -15.05 -11.01
N THR A 176 -1.82 -14.65 -11.33
CA THR A 176 -2.12 -13.66 -12.36
C THR A 176 -1.76 -12.25 -11.91
N CYS A 177 -2.25 -11.80 -10.76
CA CYS A 177 -2.09 -10.41 -10.34
C CYS A 177 -0.69 -10.07 -9.82
N SER A 178 0.03 -11.06 -9.28
CA SER A 178 1.42 -10.86 -8.80
C SER A 178 2.48 -11.14 -9.87
N PHE A 179 2.11 -11.57 -11.07
CA PHE A 179 3.06 -12.02 -12.10
C PHE A 179 3.99 -13.14 -11.59
N GLY A 180 3.46 -14.04 -10.74
CA GLY A 180 4.22 -15.12 -10.11
C GLY A 180 5.17 -14.68 -8.98
N LYS A 181 5.12 -13.42 -8.54
CA LYS A 181 5.95 -12.90 -7.44
C LYS A 181 5.46 -13.28 -6.06
N THR A 182 4.21 -13.69 -5.94
CA THR A 182 3.63 -14.22 -4.71
C THR A 182 2.87 -15.50 -5.04
N VAL A 183 3.16 -16.55 -4.28
CA VAL A 183 2.73 -17.91 -4.55
C VAL A 183 1.78 -18.35 -3.45
N TRP A 184 0.56 -18.71 -3.84
CA TRP A 184 -0.43 -19.37 -3.00
C TRP A 184 -0.58 -20.80 -3.49
N ASP A 185 0.02 -21.75 -2.77
CA ASP A 185 0.17 -23.13 -3.24
C ASP A 185 -0.30 -24.13 -2.17
N PRO A 186 -0.99 -25.23 -2.55
CA PRO A 186 -1.45 -26.24 -1.62
C PRO A 186 -0.33 -26.93 -0.84
N LYS A 187 0.93 -26.86 -1.29
CA LYS A 187 2.12 -27.30 -0.54
C LYS A 187 2.36 -26.48 0.73
N TYR A 188 2.00 -25.20 0.70
CA TYR A 188 2.28 -24.24 1.77
C TYR A 188 1.02 -23.79 2.51
N VAL A 189 -0.16 -24.11 1.96
CA VAL A 189 -1.46 -23.72 2.50
C VAL A 189 -2.32 -24.96 2.78
N ALA A 190 -2.59 -25.21 4.06
CA ALA A 190 -3.48 -26.29 4.48
C ALA A 190 -4.94 -25.83 4.53
N VAL A 191 -5.87 -26.72 4.21
CA VAL A 191 -7.32 -26.51 4.41
C VAL A 191 -7.80 -27.54 5.42
N VAL A 192 -8.34 -27.09 6.54
CA VAL A 192 -8.70 -27.94 7.68
C VAL A 192 -10.16 -27.73 8.03
N GLY A 193 -10.91 -28.83 8.12
CA GLY A 193 -12.27 -28.86 8.65
C GLY A 193 -13.25 -29.71 7.83
N PRO A 194 -14.55 -29.67 8.16
CA PRO A 194 -15.16 -28.73 9.12
C PRO A 194 -14.68 -28.93 10.57
N LEU A 195 -14.41 -27.83 11.26
CA LEU A 195 -14.03 -27.80 12.67
C LEU A 195 -15.25 -27.40 13.50
N GLN A 196 -15.67 -28.28 14.40
CA GLN A 196 -16.84 -28.04 15.24
C GLN A 196 -16.46 -27.22 16.47
N LEU A 197 -16.82 -25.95 16.49
CA LEU A 197 -16.63 -25.09 17.65
C LEU A 197 -17.91 -24.99 18.49
N ASP A 198 -17.73 -24.62 19.75
CA ASP A 198 -18.82 -24.31 20.68
C ASP A 198 -19.50 -22.99 20.31
N CYS A 199 -20.75 -22.88 20.72
CA CYS A 199 -21.57 -21.73 20.41
C CYS A 199 -21.36 -20.56 21.38
N LYS A 200 -21.05 -20.86 22.64
CA LYS A 200 -20.89 -19.89 23.72
C LYS A 200 -19.93 -20.47 24.77
N GLY A 201 -19.27 -19.61 25.51
CA GLY A 201 -18.39 -20.03 26.59
C GLY A 201 -17.36 -18.97 26.94
N THR A 202 -16.19 -19.45 27.37
CA THR A 202 -15.07 -18.59 27.76
C THR A 202 -13.83 -19.02 26.99
N VAL A 203 -13.10 -18.06 26.43
CA VAL A 203 -11.81 -18.27 25.79
C VAL A 203 -10.71 -17.63 26.63
N ALA A 204 -9.62 -18.36 26.84
CA ALA A 204 -8.43 -17.86 27.51
C ALA A 204 -7.41 -17.33 26.49
N ASN A 205 -6.79 -16.18 26.80
CA ASN A 205 -5.63 -15.67 26.10
C ASN A 205 -4.59 -15.23 27.13
N GLY A 206 -3.60 -16.09 27.39
CA GLY A 206 -2.72 -15.96 28.54
C GLY A 206 -3.50 -16.11 29.84
N ALA A 207 -3.29 -15.19 30.79
CA ALA A 207 -3.99 -15.19 32.08
C ALA A 207 -5.42 -14.61 32.01
N LEU A 208 -5.81 -14.01 30.88
CA LEU A 208 -7.10 -13.33 30.73
C LEU A 208 -8.15 -14.27 30.13
N GLN A 209 -9.37 -14.16 30.64
CA GLN A 209 -10.53 -14.92 30.21
C GLN A 209 -11.59 -13.98 29.65
N TYR A 210 -12.19 -14.38 28.53
CA TYR A 210 -13.17 -13.58 27.80
C TYR A 210 -14.38 -14.43 27.47
N ASN A 211 -15.56 -13.94 27.86
CA ASN A 211 -16.80 -14.60 27.48
C ASN A 211 -17.13 -14.28 26.03
N PHE A 212 -17.56 -15.31 25.29
CA PHE A 212 -18.01 -15.18 23.91
C PHE A 212 -19.41 -15.81 23.76
N ASP A 213 -20.18 -15.26 22.84
CA ASP A 213 -21.45 -15.82 22.40
C ASP A 213 -21.56 -15.69 20.87
N ALA A 214 -21.01 -16.68 20.16
CA ALA A 214 -20.96 -16.69 18.71
C ALA A 214 -22.34 -16.78 18.04
N SER A 215 -23.40 -17.14 18.80
CA SER A 215 -24.77 -17.12 18.26
C SER A 215 -25.37 -15.74 18.11
N ARG A 216 -24.87 -14.77 18.89
CA ARG A 216 -25.48 -13.45 19.03
C ARG A 216 -24.53 -12.30 18.72
N LEU A 217 -23.24 -12.49 18.98
CA LEU A 217 -22.23 -11.46 18.92
C LEU A 217 -21.22 -11.75 17.81
N CYS A 218 -20.51 -10.70 17.42
CA CYS A 218 -19.38 -10.76 16.48
C CYS A 218 -18.38 -9.67 16.84
N GLY A 219 -17.89 -9.72 18.08
CA GLY A 219 -16.89 -8.80 18.61
C GLY A 219 -15.50 -9.42 18.66
N ALA A 220 -14.58 -8.71 19.31
CA ALA A 220 -13.20 -9.16 19.48
C ALA A 220 -13.09 -10.52 20.21
N ASN A 221 -14.01 -10.81 21.14
CA ASN A 221 -14.03 -12.06 21.89
C ASN A 221 -14.38 -13.25 20.98
N GLU A 222 -15.39 -13.10 20.12
CA GLU A 222 -15.79 -14.14 19.15
C GLU A 222 -14.69 -14.38 18.12
N LEU A 223 -14.12 -13.32 17.54
CA LEU A 223 -13.01 -13.43 16.59
C LEU A 223 -11.79 -14.14 17.23
N MET A 224 -11.49 -13.81 18.49
CA MET A 224 -10.43 -14.48 19.24
C MET A 224 -10.77 -15.95 19.53
N TYR A 225 -12.01 -16.25 19.93
CA TYR A 225 -12.47 -17.61 20.16
C TYR A 225 -12.37 -18.47 18.90
N TRP A 226 -12.90 -18.01 17.76
CA TRP A 226 -12.84 -18.77 16.51
C TRP A 226 -11.41 -19.12 16.13
N ARG A 227 -10.48 -18.15 16.24
CA ARG A 227 -9.06 -18.39 15.98
C ARG A 227 -8.44 -19.41 16.94
N ILE A 228 -8.59 -19.22 18.26
CA ILE A 228 -7.95 -20.08 19.25
C ILE A 228 -8.56 -21.49 19.23
N GLY A 229 -9.89 -21.59 19.12
CA GLY A 229 -10.62 -22.85 19.04
C GLY A 229 -10.23 -23.64 17.79
N ALA A 230 -10.20 -22.99 16.63
CA ALA A 230 -9.80 -23.64 15.38
C ALA A 230 -8.34 -24.11 15.41
N ASP A 231 -7.41 -23.26 15.87
CA ASP A 231 -5.99 -23.62 15.97
C ASP A 231 -5.79 -24.77 16.96
N THR A 232 -6.50 -24.78 18.09
CA THR A 232 -6.46 -25.88 19.07
C THR A 232 -6.89 -27.21 18.47
N GLN A 233 -7.96 -27.22 17.66
CA GLN A 233 -8.41 -28.45 17.00
C GLN A 233 -7.45 -28.87 15.88
N ALA A 234 -6.95 -27.93 15.09
CA ALA A 234 -5.98 -28.19 14.04
C ALA A 234 -4.67 -28.78 14.59
N GLN A 235 -4.19 -28.29 15.75
CA GLN A 235 -3.03 -28.86 16.44
C GLN A 235 -3.24 -30.32 16.86
N LYS A 236 -4.46 -30.71 17.26
CA LYS A 236 -4.78 -32.11 17.56
C LYS A 236 -4.70 -32.99 16.30
N LEU A 237 -5.20 -32.49 15.17
CA LEU A 237 -5.11 -33.20 13.89
C LEU A 237 -3.67 -33.31 13.38
N ALA A 238 -2.88 -32.26 13.60
CA ALA A 238 -1.46 -32.20 13.22
C ALA A 238 -0.59 -33.23 13.94
N ALA A 239 -1.03 -33.79 15.07
CA ALA A 239 -0.32 -34.87 15.75
C ALA A 239 -0.18 -36.13 14.87
N SER A 240 -1.09 -36.34 13.93
CA SER A 240 -1.06 -37.43 12.95
C SER A 240 -0.77 -36.98 11.51
N ASP A 241 -0.61 -35.68 11.26
CA ASP A 241 -0.37 -35.11 9.94
C ASP A 241 0.89 -34.22 9.97
N PRO A 242 2.06 -34.76 9.57
CA PRO A 242 3.31 -34.01 9.53
C PRO A 242 3.29 -32.78 8.61
N SER A 243 2.49 -32.82 7.54
CA SER A 243 2.37 -31.69 6.61
C SER A 243 1.65 -30.53 7.30
N LEU A 244 0.50 -30.80 7.91
CA LEU A 244 -0.23 -29.80 8.70
C LEU A 244 0.62 -29.30 9.88
N SER A 245 1.32 -30.18 10.58
CA SER A 245 2.21 -29.82 11.68
C SER A 245 3.30 -28.83 11.24
N SER A 246 3.93 -29.06 10.08
CA SER A 246 4.95 -28.15 9.55
C SER A 246 4.41 -26.74 9.24
N ILE A 247 3.16 -26.65 8.78
CA ILE A 247 2.48 -25.38 8.51
C ILE A 247 2.08 -24.69 9.81
N LEU A 248 1.53 -25.42 10.78
CA LEU A 248 1.12 -24.87 12.09
C LEU A 248 2.28 -24.50 13.01
N GLN A 249 3.50 -24.96 12.74
CA GLN A 249 4.72 -24.53 13.44
C GLN A 249 5.34 -23.28 12.80
N TRP A 250 4.91 -22.90 11.59
CA TRP A 250 5.38 -21.68 10.95
C TRP A 250 4.97 -20.45 11.76
N SER A 251 5.95 -19.68 12.22
CA SER A 251 5.78 -18.54 13.13
C SER A 251 6.02 -17.19 12.48
N GLN A 252 6.42 -17.18 11.20
CA GLN A 252 6.75 -15.98 10.47
C GLN A 252 5.56 -15.56 9.60
N ARG A 253 4.66 -14.75 10.18
CA ARG A 253 3.48 -14.20 9.50
C ARG A 253 2.59 -15.26 8.86
N ARG A 254 2.36 -16.37 9.57
CA ARG A 254 1.47 -17.44 9.07
C ARG A 254 0.07 -16.88 8.82
N ARG A 255 -0.45 -17.07 7.62
CA ARG A 255 -1.82 -16.67 7.28
C ARG A 255 -2.82 -17.62 7.90
N ILE A 256 -3.86 -17.08 8.53
CA ILE A 256 -4.96 -17.82 9.12
C ILE A 256 -6.25 -17.26 8.54
N MET A 257 -6.86 -18.02 7.64
CA MET A 257 -8.16 -17.68 7.09
C MET A 257 -9.23 -18.51 7.81
N MET A 258 -10.31 -17.89 8.25
CA MET A 258 -11.44 -18.55 8.88
C MET A 258 -12.68 -18.37 8.02
N ILE A 259 -13.17 -19.47 7.48
CA ILE A 259 -14.42 -19.53 6.71
C ILE A 259 -15.56 -19.77 7.69
N LEU A 260 -16.37 -18.75 7.91
CA LEU A 260 -17.42 -18.73 8.92
C LEU A 260 -18.77 -19.18 8.30
N PRO A 261 -19.67 -19.84 9.06
CA PRO A 261 -21.03 -20.14 8.61
C PRO A 261 -21.81 -18.88 8.19
N PRO A 262 -22.78 -18.98 7.27
CA PRO A 262 -23.54 -17.83 6.79
C PRO A 262 -24.50 -17.26 7.85
N GLU A 263 -24.85 -18.02 8.88
CA GLU A 263 -25.82 -17.61 9.90
C GLU A 263 -25.28 -16.57 10.90
N ILE A 264 -23.96 -16.36 10.92
CA ILE A 264 -23.26 -15.48 11.87
C ILE A 264 -23.84 -14.06 11.89
N LYS A 265 -23.78 -13.39 13.05
CA LYS A 265 -24.33 -12.03 13.22
C LYS A 265 -23.28 -10.94 13.05
N CYS A 266 -22.38 -11.12 12.08
CA CYS A 266 -21.38 -10.13 11.68
C CYS A 266 -21.94 -9.17 10.63
N ASN A 267 -21.59 -7.87 10.74
CA ASN A 267 -21.94 -6.81 9.79
C ASN A 267 -20.82 -6.56 8.76
N PHE A 268 -20.13 -7.63 8.36
CA PHE A 268 -19.08 -7.59 7.36
C PHE A 268 -19.16 -8.82 6.46
N ASN A 269 -18.67 -8.70 5.22
CA ASN A 269 -18.44 -9.81 4.31
C ASN A 269 -17.08 -10.47 4.59
N GLY A 270 -16.09 -9.67 4.96
CA GLY A 270 -14.83 -10.12 5.52
C GLY A 270 -14.25 -9.09 6.48
N ILE A 271 -13.27 -9.52 7.28
CA ILE A 271 -12.39 -8.63 8.05
C ILE A 271 -11.04 -9.30 8.21
N ALA A 272 -9.96 -8.52 8.11
CA ALA A 272 -8.61 -9.02 8.25
C ALA A 272 -7.73 -8.11 9.10
N ASP A 273 -6.63 -8.68 9.60
CA ASP A 273 -5.56 -7.91 10.21
C ASP A 273 -4.88 -7.06 9.13
N ALA A 274 -5.13 -5.76 9.17
CA ALA A 274 -4.37 -4.79 8.40
C ALA A 274 -2.88 -4.89 8.78
N THR A 275 -2.00 -4.89 7.79
CA THR A 275 -0.53 -4.80 7.93
C THR A 275 0.16 -6.04 8.52
N CYS A 276 -0.58 -7.06 8.95
CA CYS A 276 -0.06 -8.27 9.61
C CYS A 276 1.00 -7.97 10.70
N ALA A 277 0.55 -7.32 11.79
CA ALA A 277 1.20 -7.10 13.10
C ALA A 277 2.42 -7.94 13.52
N GLY A 278 2.23 -9.25 13.41
CA GLY A 278 2.94 -10.22 14.22
C GLY A 278 3.08 -11.56 13.53
N SER A 279 3.25 -12.61 14.33
CA SER A 279 3.55 -13.96 13.83
C SER A 279 2.43 -14.62 13.02
N MET A 280 1.22 -14.06 13.06
CA MET A 280 0.05 -14.57 12.36
C MET A 280 -0.74 -13.41 11.73
N CYS A 281 -1.23 -13.62 10.51
CA CYS A 281 -2.11 -12.69 9.80
C CYS A 281 -3.50 -13.32 9.70
N ARG A 282 -4.51 -12.72 10.31
CA ARG A 282 -5.85 -13.31 10.32
C ARG A 282 -6.75 -12.68 9.28
N SER A 283 -7.61 -13.49 8.69
CA SER A 283 -8.71 -13.09 7.82
C SER A 283 -9.95 -13.91 8.19
N PHE A 284 -11.09 -13.26 8.34
CA PHE A 284 -12.37 -13.88 8.69
C PHE A 284 -13.34 -13.62 7.55
N ILE A 285 -13.86 -14.68 6.95
CA ILE A 285 -14.71 -14.61 5.76
C ILE A 285 -16.11 -15.05 6.14
N ASN A 286 -17.07 -14.15 5.97
CA ASN A 286 -18.49 -14.44 6.14
C ASN A 286 -19.06 -15.01 4.82
N THR A 287 -19.73 -16.15 4.91
CA THR A 287 -20.22 -16.88 3.73
C THR A 287 -21.69 -16.56 3.38
N LYS A 288 -22.27 -15.48 3.92
CA LYS A 288 -23.63 -15.00 3.59
C LYS A 288 -23.84 -14.65 2.12
N SER A 289 -22.86 -14.00 1.52
CA SER A 289 -22.84 -13.78 0.08
C SER A 289 -22.37 -15.07 -0.59
N PRO A 290 -22.83 -15.44 -1.81
CA PRO A 290 -22.09 -16.42 -2.61
C PRO A 290 -20.63 -15.99 -2.56
N LEU A 291 -19.76 -16.91 -2.12
CA LEU A 291 -18.38 -16.60 -1.80
C LEU A 291 -17.70 -16.06 -3.05
N ASP A 292 -17.61 -14.75 -3.11
CA ASP A 292 -16.89 -14.05 -4.14
C ASP A 292 -15.41 -14.21 -3.77
N VAL A 293 -14.68 -14.89 -4.64
CA VAL A 293 -13.22 -15.03 -4.55
C VAL A 293 -12.56 -13.65 -4.39
N ASN A 294 -13.19 -12.58 -4.88
CA ASN A 294 -12.78 -11.21 -4.67
C ASN A 294 -12.75 -10.84 -3.17
N VAL A 295 -13.78 -11.18 -2.39
CA VAL A 295 -13.78 -10.93 -0.93
C VAL A 295 -12.65 -11.68 -0.25
N LEU A 296 -12.44 -12.96 -0.60
CA LEU A 296 -11.32 -13.73 -0.03
C LEU A 296 -9.98 -13.08 -0.38
N PHE A 297 -9.82 -12.65 -1.63
CA PHE A 297 -8.61 -11.98 -2.08
C PHE A 297 -8.43 -10.65 -1.33
N HIS A 298 -9.45 -9.80 -1.29
CA HIS A 298 -9.52 -8.51 -0.58
C HIS A 298 -9.03 -8.63 0.86
N GLU A 299 -9.59 -9.56 1.64
CA GLU A 299 -9.18 -9.75 3.02
C GLU A 299 -7.72 -10.21 3.15
N LEU A 300 -7.26 -11.09 2.25
CA LEU A 300 -5.86 -11.50 2.20
C LEU A 300 -4.90 -10.35 1.79
N GLN A 301 -5.40 -9.33 1.12
CA GLN A 301 -4.60 -8.17 0.72
C GLN A 301 -4.38 -7.19 1.89
N HIS A 302 -5.29 -7.13 2.86
CA HIS A 302 -5.00 -6.45 4.13
C HIS A 302 -3.80 -7.05 4.85
N ASN A 303 -3.55 -8.36 4.71
CA ASN A 303 -2.36 -9.02 5.26
C ASN A 303 -1.07 -8.60 4.55
N HIS A 304 -1.14 -8.07 3.32
CA HIS A 304 -0.03 -7.38 2.64
C HIS A 304 0.11 -5.91 3.06
N GLY A 305 -0.73 -5.43 3.98
CA GLY A 305 -0.74 -4.04 4.43
C GLY A 305 -1.60 -3.10 3.61
N LEU A 306 -2.28 -3.58 2.58
CA LEU A 306 -3.15 -2.75 1.78
C LEU A 306 -4.37 -2.29 2.59
N ASN A 307 -4.74 -1.02 2.42
CA ASN A 307 -6.01 -0.49 2.91
C ASN A 307 -7.04 -0.50 1.78
N HIS A 308 -8.24 -0.01 2.06
CA HIS A 308 -9.24 0.16 1.02
C HIS A 308 -8.78 1.15 -0.05
N ALA A 309 -9.13 0.86 -1.30
CA ALA A 309 -8.91 1.73 -2.44
C ALA A 309 -10.14 2.64 -2.63
N GLY A 310 -9.91 3.93 -2.48
CA GLY A 310 -10.96 4.94 -2.41
C GLY A 310 -11.16 5.74 -3.68
N ARG A 311 -12.19 6.59 -3.66
CA ARG A 311 -12.36 7.69 -4.60
C ARG A 311 -12.92 8.89 -3.85
N ASN A 312 -12.21 10.00 -3.86
CA ASN A 312 -12.56 11.19 -3.06
C ASN A 312 -12.66 10.84 -1.56
N LYS A 313 -13.86 10.96 -0.98
CA LYS A 313 -14.16 10.62 0.43
C LYS A 313 -14.81 9.24 0.59
N LEU A 314 -15.00 8.50 -0.51
CA LEU A 314 -15.59 7.18 -0.50
C LEU A 314 -14.49 6.13 -0.33
N GLU A 315 -14.48 5.46 0.82
CA GLU A 315 -13.47 4.48 1.22
C GLU A 315 -13.31 3.33 0.22
N TYR A 316 -14.43 2.82 -0.32
CA TYR A 316 -14.47 1.79 -1.36
C TYR A 316 -14.75 2.38 -2.76
N GLY A 317 -14.43 3.65 -2.99
CA GLY A 317 -14.81 4.34 -4.22
C GLY A 317 -14.05 3.91 -5.49
N ASP A 318 -13.01 3.08 -5.37
CA ASP A 318 -12.21 2.61 -6.51
C ASP A 318 -12.78 1.33 -7.13
N LEU A 319 -13.52 1.47 -8.23
CA LEU A 319 -14.05 0.35 -9.01
C LEU A 319 -12.98 -0.40 -9.82
N THR A 320 -11.71 0.05 -9.79
CA THR A 320 -10.59 -0.48 -10.58
C THR A 320 -9.64 -1.34 -9.76
N ASP A 321 -9.90 -1.55 -8.47
CA ASP A 321 -9.04 -2.27 -7.54
C ASP A 321 -9.88 -3.21 -6.63
N PRO A 322 -9.42 -4.44 -6.35
CA PRO A 322 -10.13 -5.36 -5.47
C PRO A 322 -10.25 -4.84 -4.02
N MET A 323 -9.42 -3.89 -3.60
CA MET A 323 -9.52 -3.19 -2.32
C MET A 323 -10.60 -2.09 -2.29
N GLY A 324 -11.21 -1.75 -3.42
CA GLY A 324 -12.36 -0.85 -3.50
C GLY A 324 -13.68 -1.62 -3.65
N ASP A 325 -14.71 -0.97 -4.19
CA ASP A 325 -16.00 -1.59 -4.51
C ASP A 325 -15.96 -2.22 -5.91
N SER A 326 -14.98 -3.10 -6.12
CA SER A 326 -14.88 -3.84 -7.38
C SER A 326 -16.17 -4.64 -7.62
N PRO A 327 -16.81 -4.55 -8.80
CA PRO A 327 -18.02 -5.30 -9.07
C PRO A 327 -17.77 -6.81 -8.98
N ALA A 328 -18.78 -7.54 -8.50
CA ALA A 328 -18.76 -9.00 -8.51
C ALA A 328 -18.59 -9.48 -9.95
N SER A 329 -17.51 -10.21 -10.21
CA SER A 329 -17.13 -10.60 -11.56
C SER A 329 -17.25 -12.09 -11.85
N GLY A 330 -17.78 -12.85 -10.89
CA GLY A 330 -17.87 -14.30 -10.94
C GLY A 330 -16.47 -14.92 -10.85
N GLN A 331 -16.11 -15.77 -11.81
CA GLN A 331 -14.81 -16.45 -11.85
C GLN A 331 -13.69 -15.62 -12.51
N LYS A 332 -13.89 -14.31 -12.66
CA LYS A 332 -12.88 -13.44 -13.25
C LYS A 332 -12.01 -12.83 -12.17
N VAL A 333 -10.77 -12.53 -12.52
CA VAL A 333 -9.81 -11.95 -11.60
C VAL A 333 -9.83 -10.44 -11.76
N HIS A 334 -9.72 -9.73 -10.64
CA HIS A 334 -9.59 -8.28 -10.61
C HIS A 334 -8.29 -7.94 -9.88
N CYS A 335 -7.34 -7.34 -10.59
CA CYS A 335 -6.02 -7.08 -10.04
C CYS A 335 -5.90 -5.66 -9.50
N HIS A 336 -4.93 -5.48 -8.60
CA HIS A 336 -4.63 -4.20 -7.97
C HIS A 336 -4.41 -3.07 -8.98
N ASN A 337 -4.69 -1.85 -8.55
CA ASN A 337 -4.28 -0.64 -9.23
C ASN A 337 -2.75 -0.50 -9.21
N ALA A 338 -2.24 0.46 -9.97
CA ALA A 338 -0.81 0.70 -10.11
C ALA A 338 -0.13 1.00 -8.77
N ALA A 339 -0.77 1.83 -7.93
CA ALA A 339 -0.20 2.23 -6.64
C ALA A 339 -0.02 1.05 -5.69
N TYR A 340 -1.03 0.18 -5.58
CA TYR A 340 -0.95 -1.00 -4.73
C TYR A 340 -0.07 -2.10 -5.30
N ASN A 341 -0.08 -2.34 -6.62
CA ASN A 341 0.88 -3.26 -7.22
C ASN A 341 2.33 -2.81 -7.01
N TRP A 342 2.61 -1.50 -7.13
CA TRP A 342 3.93 -0.95 -6.85
C TRP A 342 4.30 -1.10 -5.38
N ARG A 343 3.38 -0.75 -4.47
CA ARG A 343 3.60 -0.81 -3.02
C ARG A 343 4.05 -2.18 -2.55
N ILE A 344 3.43 -3.26 -3.05
CA ILE A 344 3.75 -4.64 -2.66
C ILE A 344 4.79 -5.29 -3.57
N GLY A 345 5.37 -4.53 -4.52
CA GLY A 345 6.42 -4.97 -5.43
C GLY A 345 5.94 -5.90 -6.57
N TRP A 346 4.64 -6.04 -6.77
CA TRP A 346 4.07 -6.90 -7.80
C TRP A 346 4.20 -6.32 -9.20
N ALA A 347 4.18 -5.01 -9.35
CA ALA A 347 4.49 -4.33 -10.61
C ALA A 347 5.41 -3.15 -10.38
N ARG A 348 5.99 -2.66 -11.46
CA ARG A 348 6.99 -1.59 -11.46
C ARG A 348 6.78 -0.62 -12.62
N PRO A 349 7.38 0.57 -12.55
CA PRO A 349 7.33 1.53 -13.64
C PRO A 349 7.95 0.98 -14.93
N ILE A 350 7.48 1.47 -16.07
CA ILE A 350 8.17 1.31 -17.35
C ILE A 350 9.54 2.00 -17.30
N THR A 351 10.45 1.65 -18.20
CA THR A 351 11.71 2.39 -18.39
C THR A 351 11.42 3.86 -18.67
N GLY A 352 12.01 4.76 -17.87
CA GLY A 352 11.74 6.21 -17.95
C GLY A 352 10.38 6.62 -17.36
N GLY A 353 9.62 5.69 -16.79
CA GLY A 353 8.30 5.91 -16.19
C GLY A 353 8.32 6.41 -14.76
N VAL A 354 9.49 6.73 -14.19
CA VAL A 354 9.57 7.46 -12.92
C VAL A 354 9.95 8.89 -13.21
N LEU A 355 9.02 9.79 -12.95
CA LEU A 355 9.14 11.19 -13.28
C LEU A 355 8.98 12.06 -12.04
N THR A 356 9.74 13.14 -12.00
CA THR A 356 9.70 14.16 -10.95
C THR A 356 9.62 15.54 -11.58
N ALA A 357 9.54 16.60 -10.76
CA ALA A 357 9.58 17.97 -11.27
C ALA A 357 10.82 18.28 -12.14
N ALA A 358 11.96 17.62 -11.87
CA ALA A 358 13.21 17.85 -12.60
C ALA A 358 13.22 17.27 -14.03
N ASN A 359 12.28 16.39 -14.36
CA ASN A 359 12.14 15.86 -15.72
C ASN A 359 11.55 16.90 -16.69
N PHE A 360 11.11 18.05 -16.21
CA PHE A 360 10.43 19.08 -16.99
C PHE A 360 11.16 20.42 -16.87
N THR A 361 11.27 21.14 -17.99
CA THR A 361 11.66 22.55 -18.03
C THR A 361 10.57 23.38 -18.72
N PRO A 362 10.54 24.72 -18.56
CA PRO A 362 9.59 25.56 -19.29
C PRO A 362 9.65 25.40 -20.82
N THR A 363 10.81 25.01 -21.37
CA THR A 363 11.02 24.76 -22.81
C THR A 363 10.78 23.31 -23.23
N ALA A 364 10.73 22.38 -22.27
CA ALA A 364 10.51 20.95 -22.48
C ALA A 364 9.61 20.43 -21.36
N ASN A 365 8.36 20.89 -21.37
CA ASN A 365 7.38 20.58 -20.33
C ASN A 365 6.45 19.41 -20.68
N ARG A 366 6.67 18.77 -21.84
CA ARG A 366 5.87 17.66 -22.36
C ARG A 366 6.73 16.40 -22.48
N ILE A 367 6.20 15.26 -22.04
CA ILE A 367 6.81 13.95 -22.18
C ILE A 367 5.76 12.97 -22.68
N ALA A 368 6.04 12.27 -23.78
CA ALA A 368 5.20 11.20 -24.29
C ALA A 368 5.74 9.82 -23.83
N LEU A 369 4.87 8.96 -23.34
CA LEU A 369 5.19 7.61 -22.88
C LEU A 369 4.20 6.59 -23.44
N THR A 370 4.69 5.38 -23.70
CA THR A 370 3.84 4.23 -24.03
C THR A 370 3.71 3.34 -22.81
N ILE A 371 2.48 3.19 -22.29
CA ILE A 371 2.17 2.35 -21.14
C ILE A 371 1.58 1.03 -21.66
N PRO A 372 2.22 -0.13 -21.43
CA PRO A 372 1.65 -1.41 -21.80
C PRO A 372 0.45 -1.75 -20.91
N ALA A 373 -0.47 -2.57 -21.42
CA ALA A 373 -1.61 -3.05 -20.66
C ALA A 373 -1.13 -3.84 -19.44
N SER A 374 -1.69 -3.56 -18.26
CA SER A 374 -1.23 -4.16 -17.00
C SER A 374 -1.21 -5.68 -16.99
N GLY A 375 -2.10 -6.33 -17.74
CA GLY A 375 -2.11 -7.79 -17.87
C GLY A 375 -1.02 -8.41 -18.75
N THR A 376 -0.16 -7.62 -19.40
CA THR A 376 0.85 -8.13 -20.35
C THR A 376 2.26 -8.17 -19.79
N THR A 377 2.58 -7.35 -18.79
CA THR A 377 3.90 -7.25 -18.18
C THR A 377 3.79 -6.64 -16.79
N ASP A 378 4.75 -6.92 -15.92
CA ASP A 378 4.88 -6.29 -14.61
C ASP A 378 5.52 -4.89 -14.69
N MET A 379 6.06 -4.47 -15.84
CA MET A 379 6.51 -3.10 -16.12
C MET A 379 5.39 -2.31 -16.80
N ASN A 380 4.40 -1.85 -16.06
CA ASN A 380 3.12 -1.43 -16.65
C ASN A 380 2.53 -0.12 -16.11
N MET A 381 3.36 0.72 -15.50
CA MET A 381 2.90 1.98 -14.94
C MET A 381 3.88 3.13 -15.13
N VAL A 382 3.39 4.33 -14.88
CA VAL A 382 4.18 5.55 -14.72
C VAL A 382 3.90 6.10 -13.32
N ILE A 383 4.96 6.49 -12.62
CA ILE A 383 4.91 7.15 -11.32
C ILE A 383 5.41 8.57 -11.49
N LEU A 384 4.63 9.53 -11.00
CA LEU A 384 4.93 10.94 -11.12
C LEU A 384 4.88 11.61 -9.74
N ASP A 385 6.00 12.22 -9.35
CA ASP A 385 6.13 13.01 -8.13
C ASP A 385 6.58 14.43 -8.45
N MET A 386 5.62 15.31 -8.76
CA MET A 386 5.88 16.74 -8.99
C MET A 386 6.19 17.51 -7.70
N GLY A 387 5.97 16.87 -6.56
CA GLY A 387 6.31 17.42 -5.25
C GLY A 387 7.80 17.42 -5.01
N SER A 388 8.56 16.54 -5.68
CA SER A 388 10.00 16.39 -5.50
C SER A 388 10.81 16.74 -6.75
N SER A 389 12.08 17.11 -6.56
CA SER A 389 13.00 17.52 -7.64
C SER A 389 13.87 16.37 -8.19
N SER A 390 13.53 15.10 -7.96
CA SER A 390 14.34 14.29 -7.05
C SER A 390 13.72 12.96 -6.61
N PRO A 391 13.96 11.77 -7.18
CA PRO A 391 13.43 10.56 -6.56
C PRO A 391 14.32 10.06 -5.41
N GLN A 392 15.18 10.92 -4.83
CA GLN A 392 16.03 10.54 -3.71
C GLN A 392 15.48 11.04 -2.38
N ALA A 393 15.75 10.24 -1.34
CA ALA A 393 15.42 10.40 0.08
C ALA A 393 15.56 11.79 0.73
N ALA A 394 16.31 12.71 0.13
CA ALA A 394 16.63 14.02 0.69
C ALA A 394 16.36 15.19 -0.28
N SER A 395 15.72 14.90 -1.40
CA SER A 395 15.43 15.93 -2.40
C SER A 395 14.46 16.97 -1.82
N PRO A 396 14.65 18.26 -2.18
CA PRO A 396 13.66 19.29 -1.88
C PRO A 396 12.26 18.84 -2.30
N SER A 397 11.30 18.99 -1.40
CA SER A 397 9.91 18.61 -1.68
C SER A 397 8.89 19.65 -1.19
N ILE A 398 7.73 19.64 -1.84
CA ILE A 398 6.54 20.38 -1.42
C ILE A 398 5.35 19.41 -1.31
N PRO A 399 4.30 19.74 -0.54
CA PRO A 399 3.07 18.95 -0.53
C PRO A 399 2.41 18.98 -1.92
N TYR A 400 2.59 17.92 -2.68
CA TYR A 400 1.96 17.68 -3.97
C TYR A 400 1.63 16.18 -4.08
N PRO A 401 0.46 15.79 -4.60
CA PRO A 401 0.13 14.36 -4.70
C PRO A 401 1.05 13.62 -5.67
N LYS A 402 1.50 12.42 -5.27
CA LYS A 402 2.16 11.46 -6.15
C LYS A 402 1.10 10.74 -6.98
N TYR A 403 1.28 10.68 -8.28
CA TYR A 403 0.35 10.04 -9.22
C TYR A 403 0.90 8.75 -9.80
N PHE A 404 0.00 7.80 -10.03
CA PHE A 404 0.27 6.52 -10.66
C PHE A 404 -0.66 6.38 -11.86
N LEU A 405 -0.09 6.17 -13.04
CA LEU A 405 -0.83 5.95 -14.27
C LEU A 405 -0.62 4.50 -14.71
N SER A 406 -1.71 3.83 -15.06
CA SER A 406 -1.67 2.49 -15.67
C SER A 406 -2.66 2.39 -16.82
N PHE A 407 -2.40 1.48 -17.76
CA PHE A 407 -3.33 1.16 -18.84
C PHE A 407 -4.01 -0.19 -18.56
N ARG A 408 -5.34 -0.17 -18.42
CA ARG A 408 -6.14 -1.32 -18.04
C ARG A 408 -6.91 -1.84 -19.25
N VAL A 409 -6.79 -3.14 -19.52
CA VAL A 409 -7.51 -3.84 -20.58
C VAL A 409 -8.23 -5.02 -19.97
N ARG A 410 -9.53 -5.11 -20.21
CA ARG A 410 -10.36 -6.19 -19.67
C ARG A 410 -10.05 -7.48 -20.40
N ASN A 411 -9.58 -8.49 -19.68
CA ASN A 411 -9.38 -9.82 -20.24
C ASN A 411 -10.68 -10.62 -20.28
N THR A 412 -11.08 -11.16 -21.44
CA THR A 412 -12.31 -11.94 -21.52
C THR A 412 -12.17 -13.37 -21.00
N THR A 413 -10.94 -13.84 -20.82
CA THR A 413 -10.63 -15.18 -20.30
C THR A 413 -10.78 -15.23 -18.79
N PHE A 414 -11.41 -16.27 -18.28
CA PHE A 414 -11.49 -16.54 -16.83
C PHE A 414 -10.09 -16.72 -16.24
N GLY A 415 -9.91 -16.28 -14.99
CA GLY A 415 -8.57 -16.24 -14.37
C GLY A 415 -7.59 -15.22 -14.98
N GLY A 416 -7.95 -14.57 -16.10
CA GLY A 416 -7.13 -13.58 -16.78
C GLY A 416 -7.06 -12.26 -16.02
N TYR A 417 -5.94 -11.55 -16.16
CA TYR A 417 -5.69 -10.28 -15.50
C TYR A 417 -6.83 -9.30 -15.84
N ASP A 418 -7.46 -8.73 -14.82
CA ASP A 418 -8.56 -7.78 -14.98
C ASP A 418 -9.77 -8.27 -15.78
N GLY A 419 -10.01 -9.58 -15.82
CA GLY A 419 -11.23 -10.05 -16.44
C GLY A 419 -12.50 -9.53 -15.76
N GLY A 420 -12.39 -9.20 -14.46
CA GLY A 420 -13.46 -8.64 -13.67
C GLY A 420 -13.79 -7.18 -13.92
N LEU A 421 -12.94 -6.44 -14.65
CA LEU A 421 -13.21 -5.04 -14.95
C LEU A 421 -14.53 -4.86 -15.70
N SER A 422 -15.22 -3.76 -15.40
CA SER A 422 -16.41 -3.37 -16.15
C SER A 422 -16.05 -2.98 -17.59
N ALA A 423 -17.02 -3.04 -18.50
CA ALA A 423 -16.80 -2.63 -19.89
C ALA A 423 -16.39 -1.15 -20.02
N ALA A 424 -16.80 -0.30 -19.06
CA ALA A 424 -16.46 1.12 -19.03
C ALA A 424 -14.98 1.40 -18.76
N ILE A 425 -14.23 0.43 -18.20
CA ILE A 425 -12.81 0.56 -17.84
C ILE A 425 -11.94 -0.23 -18.82
N ASN A 426 -12.52 -0.82 -19.87
CA ASN A 426 -11.77 -1.54 -20.88
C ASN A 426 -11.00 -0.56 -21.79
N GLN A 427 -9.71 -0.82 -22.00
CA GLN A 427 -8.81 0.04 -22.79
C GLN A 427 -8.81 1.49 -22.28
N ALA A 428 -8.67 1.62 -20.96
CA ALA A 428 -8.63 2.91 -20.28
C ALA A 428 -7.30 3.11 -19.55
N VAL A 429 -6.76 4.32 -19.64
CA VAL A 429 -5.75 4.84 -18.73
C VAL A 429 -6.43 5.21 -17.42
N VAL A 430 -5.92 4.69 -16.31
CA VAL A 430 -6.43 4.96 -14.97
C VAL A 430 -5.37 5.73 -14.19
N ILE A 431 -5.81 6.79 -13.51
CA ILE A 431 -4.96 7.66 -12.70
C ILE A 431 -5.34 7.49 -11.24
N HIS A 432 -4.37 7.10 -10.43
CA HIS A 432 -4.48 7.04 -8.98
C HIS A 432 -3.56 8.07 -8.35
N ASN A 433 -3.93 8.56 -7.16
CA ASN A 433 -2.99 9.20 -6.27
C ASN A 433 -2.70 8.29 -5.08
N TYR A 434 -1.45 8.30 -4.63
CA TYR A 434 -1.03 7.54 -3.46
C TYR A 434 0.26 8.14 -2.92
N ASN A 435 0.19 8.73 -1.73
CA ASN A 435 1.36 9.36 -1.09
C ASN A 435 2.10 8.42 -0.14
N GLY A 436 1.74 7.14 -0.14
CA GLY A 436 2.41 6.17 0.70
C GLY A 436 3.72 5.67 0.12
N THR A 437 4.31 4.80 0.93
CA THR A 437 5.56 4.10 0.72
C THR A 437 5.30 2.63 0.48
N ALA A 438 6.25 1.94 -0.13
CA ALA A 438 6.38 0.49 -0.18
C ALA A 438 6.77 -0.05 1.20
N SER A 439 5.88 0.13 2.18
CA SER A 439 5.94 -0.43 3.53
C SER A 439 4.69 -1.26 3.81
N ASP A 440 4.87 -2.33 4.57
CA ASP A 440 3.83 -3.26 4.99
C ASP A 440 2.88 -2.65 6.02
N ARG A 441 3.19 -1.46 6.54
CA ARG A 441 2.43 -0.77 7.61
C ARG A 441 1.86 0.57 7.21
N ASP A 442 2.03 0.94 5.95
CA ASP A 442 1.46 2.18 5.45
C ASP A 442 -0.07 2.15 5.49
N ALA A 443 -0.65 3.04 6.28
CA ALA A 443 -2.09 3.18 6.46
C ALA A 443 -2.75 4.03 5.35
N LEU A 444 -1.98 4.52 4.37
CA LEU A 444 -2.50 5.36 3.31
C LEU A 444 -3.32 4.55 2.32
N THR A 445 -4.32 5.23 1.77
CA THR A 445 -5.23 4.69 0.76
C THR A 445 -4.77 5.11 -0.63
N SER A 446 -4.81 4.18 -1.59
CA SER A 446 -4.79 4.56 -3.01
C SER A 446 -6.14 5.20 -3.31
N ASN A 447 -6.15 6.35 -4.01
CA ASN A 447 -7.41 6.95 -4.46
C ASN A 447 -7.44 7.03 -5.97
N LEU A 448 -8.50 6.49 -6.55
CA LEU A 448 -8.85 6.69 -7.95
C LEU A 448 -9.17 8.17 -8.19
N VAL A 449 -8.46 8.78 -9.13
CA VAL A 449 -8.58 10.20 -9.49
C VAL A 449 -9.40 10.35 -10.76
N ALA A 450 -9.04 9.60 -11.81
CA ALA A 450 -9.69 9.68 -13.11
C ALA A 450 -9.57 8.36 -13.88
N ILE A 451 -10.54 8.12 -14.75
CA ILE A 451 -10.52 7.02 -15.73
C ILE A 451 -10.67 7.65 -17.11
N GLY A 452 -9.72 7.38 -18.00
CA GLY A 452 -9.68 7.93 -19.35
C GLY A 452 -9.45 6.88 -20.43
N GLY A 453 -10.46 6.61 -21.25
CA GLY A 453 -10.29 5.92 -22.53
C GLY A 453 -9.94 6.94 -23.63
N PRO A 454 -10.71 7.04 -24.73
CA PRO A 454 -10.61 8.21 -25.61
C PRO A 454 -11.08 9.50 -24.94
N ARG A 455 -11.76 9.42 -23.79
CA ARG A 455 -12.17 10.55 -22.93
C ARG A 455 -12.02 10.19 -21.45
N PHE A 456 -11.58 11.15 -20.64
CA PHE A 456 -11.65 11.13 -19.19
C PHE A 456 -13.07 11.42 -18.70
N ASP A 457 -13.41 10.83 -17.55
CA ASP A 457 -14.67 11.06 -16.84
C ASP A 457 -14.77 12.45 -16.20
N SER A 458 -13.64 13.09 -15.95
CA SER A 458 -13.52 14.49 -15.52
C SER A 458 -13.07 15.35 -16.71
N PHE A 459 -14.00 16.17 -17.20
CA PHE A 459 -13.79 17.01 -18.38
C PHE A 459 -13.15 18.35 -18.00
N ASP A 460 -12.02 18.67 -18.61
CA ASP A 460 -11.46 20.03 -18.59
C ASP A 460 -12.12 20.86 -19.72
N PRO A 461 -12.81 21.98 -19.40
CA PRO A 461 -13.42 22.85 -20.40
C PRO A 461 -12.48 23.36 -21.49
N ALA A 462 -11.17 23.46 -21.21
CA ALA A 462 -10.16 23.83 -22.20
C ALA A 462 -10.00 22.75 -23.29
N PHE A 463 -10.41 21.51 -23.04
CA PHE A 463 -10.25 20.37 -23.94
C PHE A 463 -11.59 19.71 -24.27
N PRO A 464 -12.37 20.26 -25.22
CA PRO A 464 -13.69 19.76 -25.63
C PRO A 464 -13.72 18.29 -26.08
N ALA A 465 -12.58 17.76 -26.50
CA ALA A 465 -12.44 16.34 -26.83
C ALA A 465 -12.57 15.42 -25.59
N GLY A 466 -12.32 15.94 -24.39
CA GLY A 466 -12.39 15.22 -23.12
C GLY A 466 -11.23 14.26 -22.89
N ASN A 467 -10.21 14.22 -23.74
CA ASN A 467 -9.07 13.29 -23.62
C ASN A 467 -7.93 13.79 -22.73
N VAL A 468 -8.16 14.88 -21.98
CA VAL A 468 -7.19 15.48 -21.06
C VAL A 468 -7.77 15.49 -19.65
N TRP A 469 -7.00 14.98 -18.70
CA TRP A 469 -7.23 15.17 -17.28
C TRP A 469 -6.26 16.23 -16.75
N THR A 470 -6.75 17.11 -15.88
CA THR A 470 -5.97 18.19 -15.26
C THR A 470 -5.94 17.99 -13.75
N GLY A 471 -4.72 17.88 -13.21
CA GLY A 471 -4.45 17.79 -11.78
C GLY A 471 -4.49 19.16 -11.07
N PRO A 472 -4.33 19.18 -9.74
CA PRO A 472 -4.24 20.40 -8.97
C PRO A 472 -3.00 21.21 -9.36
N PHE A 473 -3.12 22.54 -9.24
CA PHE A 473 -2.03 23.48 -9.47
C PHE A 473 -1.53 24.03 -8.14
N THR A 474 -0.23 23.87 -7.88
CA THR A 474 0.48 24.54 -6.79
C THR A 474 1.35 25.64 -7.39
N PRO A 475 1.42 26.86 -6.85
CA PRO A 475 2.26 27.92 -7.43
C PRO A 475 3.70 27.47 -7.70
N PHE A 476 4.14 27.64 -8.95
CA PHE A 476 5.50 27.27 -9.35
C PHE A 476 6.53 28.20 -8.72
N ASN A 477 7.57 27.61 -8.13
CA ASN A 477 8.69 28.33 -7.55
C ASN A 477 9.92 28.14 -8.45
N SER A 478 10.30 29.18 -9.17
CA SER A 478 11.44 29.14 -10.10
C SER A 478 12.79 28.94 -9.41
N THR A 479 12.92 29.28 -8.13
CA THR A 479 14.16 29.10 -7.37
C THR A 479 14.38 27.64 -7.00
N THR A 480 13.31 26.93 -6.63
CA THR A 480 13.40 25.51 -6.25
C THR A 480 13.09 24.56 -7.41
N GLY A 481 12.48 25.06 -8.49
CA GLY A 481 12.00 24.25 -9.60
C GLY A 481 10.79 23.37 -9.25
N LEU A 482 10.14 23.60 -8.11
CA LEU A 482 9.00 22.82 -7.60
C LEU A 482 7.67 23.55 -7.79
N GLY A 483 6.56 22.81 -7.72
CA GLY A 483 5.21 23.32 -7.96
C GLY A 483 4.77 23.16 -9.41
N GLY A 484 3.80 23.95 -9.82
CA GLY A 484 3.10 23.81 -11.10
C GLY A 484 1.85 22.93 -11.00
N GLY A 485 1.32 22.59 -12.16
CA GLY A 485 0.22 21.64 -12.36
C GLY A 485 0.62 20.51 -13.30
N LEU A 486 -0.32 19.61 -13.55
CA LEU A 486 -0.12 18.46 -14.41
C LEU A 486 -1.34 18.27 -15.31
N ARG A 487 -1.11 18.14 -16.60
CA ARG A 487 -2.10 17.64 -17.56
C ARG A 487 -1.67 16.29 -18.11
N VAL A 488 -2.60 15.35 -18.20
CA VAL A 488 -2.39 14.02 -18.80
C VAL A 488 -3.34 13.89 -19.97
N LYS A 489 -2.78 13.70 -21.17
CA LYS A 489 -3.54 13.50 -22.40
C LYS A 489 -3.39 12.06 -22.87
N VAL A 490 -4.52 11.41 -23.16
CA VAL A 490 -4.50 10.13 -23.89
C VAL A 490 -4.39 10.44 -25.37
N VAL A 491 -3.25 10.06 -25.98
CA VAL A 491 -2.96 10.29 -27.41
C VAL A 491 -3.58 9.18 -28.25
N SER A 492 -3.39 7.93 -27.83
CA SER A 492 -3.98 6.76 -28.49
C SER A 492 -4.11 5.59 -27.52
N VAL A 493 -5.11 4.74 -27.73
CA VAL A 493 -5.29 3.46 -27.03
C VAL A 493 -5.32 2.33 -28.04
N GLY A 494 -4.69 1.21 -27.70
CA GLY A 494 -4.70 -0.02 -28.46
C GLY A 494 -5.06 -1.22 -27.58
N PRO A 495 -5.05 -2.44 -28.12
CA PRO A 495 -5.41 -3.65 -27.36
C PRO A 495 -4.36 -4.03 -26.31
N SER A 496 -3.12 -3.57 -26.43
CA SER A 496 -1.99 -3.97 -25.56
C SER A 496 -1.20 -2.79 -24.98
N SER A 497 -1.48 -1.56 -25.38
CA SER A 497 -0.80 -0.37 -24.86
C SER A 497 -1.61 0.90 -25.11
N ALA A 498 -1.26 1.96 -24.38
CA ALA A 498 -1.72 3.32 -24.63
C ALA A 498 -0.52 4.28 -24.72
N VAL A 499 -0.64 5.30 -25.56
CA VAL A 499 0.29 6.42 -25.61
C VAL A 499 -0.33 7.58 -24.84
N VAL A 500 0.40 8.07 -23.84
CA VAL A 500 0.02 9.23 -23.04
C VAL A 500 1.03 10.35 -23.22
N GLU A 501 0.56 11.58 -23.19
CA GLU A 501 1.39 12.77 -23.10
C GLU A 501 1.16 13.42 -21.73
N LEU A 502 2.25 13.60 -21.00
CA LEU A 502 2.27 14.25 -19.70
C LEU A 502 2.81 15.66 -19.89
N CYS A 503 2.10 16.67 -19.39
CA CYS A 503 2.53 18.04 -19.50
C CYS A 503 2.54 18.72 -18.13
N ARG A 504 3.69 19.29 -17.76
CA ARG A 504 3.82 20.11 -16.55
C ARG A 504 3.40 21.55 -16.85
N MET A 505 2.39 22.01 -16.12
CA MET A 505 1.97 23.40 -16.14
C MET A 505 2.91 24.21 -15.24
N TYR A 506 3.47 25.31 -15.75
CA TYR A 506 4.23 26.30 -14.98
C TYR A 506 3.36 27.50 -14.56
N SER A 507 2.20 27.66 -15.20
CA SER A 507 1.19 28.67 -14.92
C SER A 507 -0.21 28.09 -15.18
N GLN A 508 -1.27 28.74 -14.71
CA GLN A 508 -2.65 28.40 -15.05
C GLN A 508 -3.12 29.04 -16.36
N THR A 509 -2.34 30.00 -16.88
CA THR A 509 -2.56 30.73 -18.12
C THR A 509 -1.22 31.01 -18.79
N GLU A 510 -1.15 31.18 -20.10
CA GLU A 510 0.12 31.47 -20.80
C GLU A 510 0.75 32.79 -20.35
N GLY A 511 -0.07 33.81 -20.12
CA GLY A 511 0.38 35.12 -19.68
C GLY A 511 -0.76 36.14 -19.67
N LYS A 512 -0.39 37.42 -19.62
CA LYS A 512 -1.33 38.51 -19.90
C LYS A 512 -1.11 38.98 -21.34
N PRO A 513 -2.13 39.49 -22.05
CA PRO A 513 -1.94 40.05 -23.38
C PRO A 513 -0.80 41.08 -23.41
N GLY A 514 0.17 40.88 -24.31
CA GLY A 514 1.36 41.72 -24.45
C GLY A 514 2.49 41.46 -23.45
N SER A 515 2.36 40.48 -22.56
CA SER A 515 3.44 40.13 -21.62
C SER A 515 4.55 39.32 -22.30
N ALA A 516 5.74 39.29 -21.67
CA ALA A 516 6.88 38.55 -22.19
C ALA A 516 6.61 37.04 -22.26
N GLU A 517 5.77 36.52 -21.37
CA GLU A 517 5.35 35.12 -21.36
C GLU A 517 4.58 34.78 -22.65
N CYS A 518 3.62 35.62 -23.05
CA CYS A 518 2.90 35.48 -24.31
C CYS A 518 3.76 35.65 -25.58
N GLN A 519 5.00 36.12 -25.45
CA GLN A 519 5.94 36.25 -26.56
C GLN A 519 7.02 35.15 -26.55
N ALA A 520 7.09 34.35 -25.48
CA ALA A 520 8.16 33.37 -25.28
C ALA A 520 8.04 32.12 -26.17
N ASN A 521 6.92 31.98 -26.91
CA ASN A 521 6.61 30.81 -27.73
C ASN A 521 6.73 29.50 -26.92
N LEU A 522 6.20 29.54 -25.68
CA LEU A 522 6.08 28.42 -24.78
C LEU A 522 4.60 28.10 -24.60
N ASP A 523 4.33 26.92 -24.06
CA ASP A 523 2.99 26.46 -23.65
C ASP A 523 3.05 26.15 -22.15
N ARG A 524 2.96 27.19 -21.33
CA ARG A 524 3.15 27.17 -19.88
C ARG A 524 1.96 26.60 -19.13
N ASP A 525 0.77 26.64 -19.70
CA ASP A 525 -0.44 26.09 -19.08
C ASP A 525 -0.79 24.70 -19.63
N CYS A 526 -0.09 24.23 -20.67
CA CYS A 526 -0.28 22.95 -21.33
C CYS A 526 -1.56 22.83 -22.16
N ASP A 527 -2.14 23.92 -22.69
CA ASP A 527 -3.38 23.86 -23.50
C ASP A 527 -3.14 23.43 -24.95
N GLY A 528 -1.87 23.33 -25.36
CA GLY A 528 -1.46 22.97 -26.71
C GLY A 528 -1.40 24.14 -27.69
N LYS A 529 -1.60 25.37 -27.20
CA LYS A 529 -1.38 26.61 -27.94
C LYS A 529 -0.18 27.32 -27.34
N MET A 530 0.43 28.18 -28.15
CA MET A 530 1.61 28.94 -27.76
C MET A 530 1.45 30.37 -28.23
N ALA A 531 1.99 31.31 -27.45
CA ALA A 531 2.07 32.72 -27.81
C ALA A 531 0.73 33.30 -28.33
N SER A 532 0.72 33.96 -29.49
CA SER A 532 -0.48 34.61 -30.04
C SER A 532 -1.59 33.64 -30.46
N LEU A 533 -1.30 32.34 -30.59
CA LEU A 533 -2.33 31.33 -30.86
C LEU A 533 -3.12 30.99 -29.59
N ASP A 534 -2.59 31.32 -28.41
CA ASP A 534 -3.28 31.15 -27.15
C ASP A 534 -4.30 32.27 -26.92
N SER A 535 -5.52 31.87 -26.53
CA SER A 535 -6.59 32.80 -26.16
C SER A 535 -6.25 33.68 -24.96
N ASP A 536 -5.40 33.21 -24.04
CA ASP A 536 -4.95 33.97 -22.86
C ASP A 536 -4.10 35.18 -23.24
N CYS A 537 -3.43 35.11 -24.40
CA CYS A 537 -2.55 36.16 -24.92
C CYS A 537 -3.28 37.22 -25.77
N ASN A 538 -4.58 37.02 -26.02
CA ASN A 538 -5.40 37.94 -26.79
C ASN A 538 -6.21 38.87 -25.87
N PRO A 539 -6.28 40.19 -26.17
CA PRO A 539 -7.13 41.09 -25.41
C PRO A 539 -8.60 40.64 -25.52
N LYS A 540 -9.29 40.54 -24.37
CA LYS A 540 -10.70 40.17 -24.27
C LYS A 540 -11.63 41.31 -24.66
#